data_AF-A0A939LYW9-F1
#
_entry.id   AF-A0A939LYW9-F1
#
_cell.length_a   1.000
_cell.length_b   1.000
_cell.length_c   1.000
_cell.angle_alpha   90.00
_cell.angle_beta   90.00
_cell.angle_gamma   90.00
#
_symmetry.space_group_name_H-M   'P 1'
#
loop_
_entity.id
_entity.type
_entity.pdbx_description
1 polymer ?
#
loop_
_entity_poly.entity_id
_entity_poly.type
_entity_poly.pdbx_seq_one_letter_code
_entity_poly.pdbx_strand_id
1 'polypeptide(L)'
;MNIDWTAFLIVFAAALGSAVFVVALYSLGIRFLATPAPPVRREDGTFEPKGPSRDDEDDDVEGVGRPRWATVAANICFAFSVLAVLVGIFLIVPALHFW
;
A
#
# COMPACT_ATOMS: atom_id res chain seq x y z
N MET A 1 31.90 -30.21 10.41
CA MET A 1 30.89 -29.23 9.96
C MET A 1 31.52 -28.36 8.87
N ASN A 2 31.00 -28.37 7.65
CA ASN A 2 31.26 -27.30 6.68
C ASN A 2 30.11 -26.31 6.78
N ILE A 3 30.42 -25.03 6.95
CA ILE A 3 29.41 -23.99 7.05
C ILE A 3 29.02 -23.59 5.63
N ASP A 4 27.72 -23.63 5.35
CA ASP A 4 27.20 -23.22 4.04
C ASP A 4 26.96 -21.70 4.05
N TRP A 5 27.98 -20.95 3.64
CA TRP A 5 27.90 -19.50 3.51
C TRP A 5 26.84 -19.04 2.51
N THR A 6 26.55 -19.85 1.49
CA THR A 6 25.56 -19.54 0.46
C THR A 6 24.14 -19.58 1.03
N ALA A 7 23.84 -20.55 1.90
CA ALA A 7 22.54 -20.65 2.56
C ALA A 7 22.18 -19.37 3.35
N PHE A 8 23.14 -18.80 4.08
CA PHE A 8 22.92 -17.54 4.82
C PHE A 8 22.60 -16.37 3.89
N LEU A 9 23.32 -16.26 2.76
CA LEU A 9 23.11 -15.20 1.78
C LEU A 9 21.71 -15.30 1.15
N ILE A 10 21.26 -16.52 0.84
CA ILE A 10 19.91 -16.76 0.29
C ILE A 10 18.83 -16.31 1.28
N VAL A 11 18.93 -16.69 2.56
CA VAL A 11 17.95 -16.29 3.58
C VAL A 11 17.93 -14.77 3.76
N PHE A 12 19.11 -14.14 3.80
CA PHE A 12 19.22 -12.69 3.89
C PHE A 12 18.53 -12.00 2.71
N ALA A 13 18.83 -12.43 1.48
CA ALA A 13 18.24 -11.86 0.27
C ALA A 13 16.73 -12.08 0.20
N ALA A 14 16.25 -13.28 0.56
CA ALA A 14 14.83 -13.60 0.59
C ALA A 14 14.07 -12.75 1.63
N ALA A 15 14.61 -12.64 2.85
CA ALA A 15 14.01 -11.84 3.92
C ALA A 15 13.99 -10.35 3.57
N LEU A 16 15.11 -9.81 3.07
CA LEU A 16 15.21 -8.41 2.68
C LEU A 16 14.28 -8.09 1.50
N GLY A 17 14.28 -8.92 0.46
CA GLY A 17 13.43 -8.75 -0.71
C GLY A 17 11.95 -8.80 -0.36
N SER A 18 11.54 -9.77 0.48
CA SER A 18 10.17 -9.87 0.97
C SER A 18 9.77 -8.65 1.79
N ALA A 19 10.63 -8.18 2.69
CA ALA A 19 10.35 -7.00 3.50
C ALA A 19 10.15 -5.74 2.64
N VAL A 20 11.08 -5.50 1.70
CA VAL A 20 10.99 -4.35 0.77
C VAL A 20 9.72 -4.42 -0.05
N PHE A 21 9.36 -5.60 -0.57
CA PHE A 21 8.14 -5.79 -1.37
C PHE A 21 6.87 -5.44 -0.58
N VAL A 22 6.72 -5.98 0.63
CA VAL A 22 5.55 -5.74 1.49
C VAL A 22 5.44 -4.28 1.90
N VAL A 23 6.56 -3.65 2.29
CA VAL A 23 6.60 -2.24 2.70
C VAL A 23 6.29 -1.31 1.52
N ALA A 24 6.80 -1.61 0.32
CA ALA A 24 6.52 -0.85 -0.88
C ALA A 24 5.04 -0.91 -1.25
N LEU A 25 4.42 -2.10 -1.24
CA LEU A 25 2.98 -2.25 -1.49
C LEU A 25 2.14 -1.50 -0.45
N TYR A 26 2.48 -1.60 0.83
CA TYR A 26 1.78 -0.89 1.88
C TYR A 26 1.87 0.62 1.72
N SER A 27 3.09 1.14 1.50
CA SER A 27 3.35 2.57 1.30
C SER A 27 2.64 3.10 0.05
N LEU A 28 2.63 2.32 -1.03
CA LEU A 28 1.93 2.66 -2.27
C LEU A 28 0.40 2.69 -2.06
N GLY A 29 -0.15 1.77 -1.28
CA GLY A 29 -1.56 1.77 -0.91
C GLY A 29 -1.99 3.03 -0.15
N ILE A 30 -1.19 3.44 0.85
CA ILE A 30 -1.41 4.71 1.57
C ILE A 30 -1.27 5.91 0.63
N ARG A 31 -0.34 5.88 -0.32
CA ARG A 31 -0.18 6.97 -1.29
C ARG A 31 -1.37 7.10 -2.23
N PHE A 32 -1.95 5.99 -2.69
CA PHE A 32 -3.21 6.04 -3.45
C PHE A 32 -4.36 6.58 -2.58
N LEU A 33 -4.41 6.18 -1.31
CA LEU A 33 -5.41 6.66 -0.37
C LEU A 33 -5.32 8.17 -0.11
N ALA A 34 -4.13 8.74 -0.18
CA ALA A 34 -3.85 10.17 -0.05
C ALA A 34 -4.07 10.97 -1.36
N THR A 35 -4.59 10.36 -2.43
CA THR A 35 -4.87 11.07 -3.69
C THR A 35 -6.01 12.07 -3.48
N PRO A 36 -5.79 13.38 -3.70
CA PRO A 36 -6.82 14.38 -3.50
C PRO A 36 -7.95 14.23 -4.53
N ALA A 37 -9.14 14.74 -4.18
CA ALA A 37 -10.25 14.75 -5.10
C ALA A 37 -9.98 15.70 -6.30
N PRO A 38 -10.55 15.42 -7.49
CA PRO A 38 -10.45 16.32 -8.64
C PRO A 38 -11.03 17.71 -8.31
N PRO A 39 -10.43 18.80 -8.80
CA PRO A 39 -10.95 20.14 -8.55
C PRO A 39 -12.35 20.29 -9.16
N VAL A 40 -13.31 20.77 -8.36
CA VAL A 40 -14.67 21.02 -8.81
C VAL A 40 -14.67 22.27 -9.69
N ARG A 41 -15.32 22.18 -10.86
CA ARG A 41 -15.53 23.33 -11.74
C ARG A 41 -16.66 24.18 -11.18
N ARG A 42 -16.38 25.45 -10.87
CA ARG A 42 -17.36 26.42 -10.40
C ARG A 42 -18.29 26.85 -11.54
N GLU A 43 -19.47 27.35 -11.19
CA GLU A 43 -20.47 27.87 -12.14
C GLU A 43 -19.91 29.01 -13.02
N ASP A 44 -18.97 29.80 -12.47
CA ASP A 44 -18.22 30.86 -13.16
C ASP A 44 -17.16 30.34 -14.16
N GLY A 45 -17.03 29.03 -14.36
CA GLY A 45 -16.05 28.41 -15.27
C GLY A 45 -14.61 28.38 -14.74
N THR A 46 -14.35 28.95 -13.57
CA THR A 46 -13.09 28.87 -12.84
C THR A 46 -13.01 27.57 -12.04
N PHE A 47 -11.80 27.08 -11.78
CA PHE A 47 -11.57 25.97 -10.86
C PHE A 47 -11.43 26.52 -9.44
N GLU A 48 -11.93 25.77 -8.46
CA GLU A 48 -11.77 26.13 -7.05
C GLU A 48 -10.27 26.36 -6.73
N PRO A 49 -9.89 27.53 -6.19
CA PRO A 49 -8.51 27.81 -5.88
C PRO A 49 -8.04 26.81 -4.84
N LYS A 50 -6.85 26.23 -5.06
CA LYS A 50 -6.22 25.32 -4.11
C LYS A 50 -5.98 26.11 -2.82
N GLY A 51 -6.86 25.90 -1.83
CA GLY A 51 -6.83 26.65 -0.56
C GLY A 51 -5.44 26.58 0.08
N PRO A 52 -5.05 27.60 0.86
CA PRO A 52 -3.76 27.63 1.52
C PRO A 52 -3.68 26.41 2.45
N SER A 53 -2.90 25.41 2.06
CA SER A 53 -2.85 24.17 2.82
C SER A 53 -2.09 24.36 4.14
N ARG A 54 -2.78 24.18 5.27
CA ARG A 54 -2.43 23.37 6.48
C ARG A 54 -2.79 24.01 7.84
N ASP A 55 -4.05 24.30 8.11
CA ASP A 55 -4.56 24.38 9.50
C ASP A 55 -6.09 24.27 9.70
N ASP A 56 -6.87 24.02 8.65
CA ASP A 56 -8.30 23.75 8.85
C ASP A 56 -8.49 22.30 9.34
N GLU A 57 -8.35 22.12 10.65
CA GLU A 57 -8.89 20.98 11.42
C GLU A 57 -10.43 21.03 11.45
N ASP A 58 -11.05 21.23 10.29
CA ASP A 58 -12.48 21.02 10.13
C ASP A 58 -12.73 19.62 9.56
N ASP A 59 -13.52 18.92 10.37
CA ASP A 59 -14.10 17.59 10.26
C ASP A 59 -15.13 17.49 9.11
N ASP A 60 -14.86 18.08 7.94
CA ASP A 60 -15.67 17.85 6.76
C ASP A 60 -15.25 16.55 6.08
N VAL A 61 -15.61 15.45 6.74
CA VAL A 61 -15.88 14.15 6.12
C VAL A 61 -17.13 14.24 5.23
N GLU A 62 -17.30 15.30 4.45
CA GLU A 62 -18.45 15.49 3.57
C GLU A 62 -18.00 15.69 2.11
N GLY A 63 -17.97 14.56 1.39
CA GLY A 63 -18.64 14.52 0.10
C GLY A 63 -17.82 14.79 -1.17
N VAL A 64 -16.60 15.34 -1.14
CA VAL A 64 -15.77 15.41 -2.35
C VAL A 64 -15.04 14.08 -2.54
N GLY A 65 -15.79 13.08 -2.99
CA GLY A 65 -15.41 11.67 -2.98
C GLY A 65 -14.05 11.40 -3.62
N ARG A 66 -13.12 10.88 -2.80
CA ARG A 66 -11.86 10.31 -3.27
C ARG A 66 -12.11 9.50 -4.54
N PRO A 67 -11.32 9.70 -5.62
CA PRO A 67 -11.59 9.02 -6.88
C PRO A 67 -11.66 7.50 -6.68
N ARG A 68 -12.73 6.87 -7.17
CA ARG A 68 -12.99 5.43 -6.98
C ARG A 68 -11.81 4.57 -7.44
N TRP A 69 -11.10 5.00 -8.48
CA TRP A 69 -9.91 4.31 -8.99
C TRP A 69 -8.78 4.26 -7.96
N ALA A 70 -8.58 5.33 -7.18
CA ALA A 70 -7.54 5.40 -6.16
C ALA A 70 -7.87 4.46 -4.97
N THR A 71 -9.14 4.35 -4.60
CA THR A 71 -9.60 3.37 -3.60
C THR A 71 -9.38 1.94 -4.07
N VAL A 72 -9.74 1.63 -5.32
CA VAL A 72 -9.56 0.29 -5.89
C VAL A 72 -8.07 -0.05 -5.95
N ALA A 73 -7.22 0.88 -6.39
CA ALA A 73 -5.78 0.69 -6.44
C ALA A 73 -5.17 0.45 -5.04
N ALA A 74 -5.60 1.22 -4.04
CA ALA A 74 -5.17 1.03 -2.65
C ALA A 74 -5.56 -0.38 -2.13
N ASN A 75 -6.83 -0.78 -2.33
CA ASN A 75 -7.31 -2.10 -1.91
C ASN A 75 -6.54 -3.25 -2.59
N ILE A 76 -6.23 -3.12 -3.87
CA ILE A 76 -5.41 -4.10 -4.59
C ILE A 76 -4.01 -4.22 -3.96
N CYS A 77 -3.39 -3.09 -3.62
CA CYS A 77 -2.07 -3.07 -2.98
C CYS A 77 -2.09 -3.78 -1.62
N PHE A 78 -3.10 -3.52 -0.80
CA PHE A 78 -3.26 -4.18 0.50
C PHE A 78 -3.58 -5.67 0.34
N ALA A 79 -4.42 -6.05 -0.63
CA ALA A 79 -4.71 -7.45 -0.91
C ALA A 79 -3.45 -8.24 -1.31
N PHE A 80 -2.61 -7.68 -2.18
CA PHE A 80 -1.33 -8.31 -2.54
C PHE A 80 -0.36 -8.41 -1.36
N SER A 81 -0.31 -7.39 -0.51
CA SER A 81 0.52 -7.41 0.71
C SER A 81 0.09 -8.53 1.66
N VAL A 82 -1.22 -8.63 1.94
CA VAL A 82 -1.79 -9.70 2.77
C VAL A 82 -1.55 -11.07 2.14
N LEU A 83 -1.78 -11.21 0.83
CA LEU A 83 -1.55 -12.47 0.11
C LEU A 83 -0.08 -12.92 0.23
N ALA A 84 0.88 -11.99 0.06
CA ALA A 84 2.30 -12.30 0.20
C ALA A 84 2.63 -12.82 1.61
N VAL A 85 2.07 -12.19 2.65
CA VAL A 85 2.23 -12.64 4.04
C VAL A 85 1.61 -14.02 4.25
N LEU A 86 0.40 -14.26 3.75
CA LEU A 86 -0.29 -15.55 3.88
C LEU A 86 0.49 -16.68 3.18
N VAL A 87 1.04 -16.42 1.99
CA VAL A 87 1.91 -17.36 1.28
C VAL A 87 3.18 -17.64 2.08
N GLY A 88 3.81 -16.60 2.66
CA GLY A 88 4.95 -16.78 3.55
C GLY A 88 4.64 -17.68 4.75
N ILE A 89 3.51 -17.45 5.42
CA ILE A 89 3.06 -18.26 6.56
C ILE A 89 2.80 -19.71 6.12
N PHE A 90 2.12 -19.90 4.99
CA PHE A 90 1.82 -21.22 4.44
C PHE A 90 3.09 -22.04 4.17
N LEU A 91 4.14 -21.41 3.65
CA LEU A 91 5.43 -22.06 3.37
C LEU A 91 6.25 -22.33 4.64
N ILE A 92 6.18 -21.46 5.66
CA ILE A 92 6.93 -21.63 6.92
C ILE A 92 6.35 -22.76 7.77
N VAL A 93 5.01 -22.85 7.86
CA VAL A 93 4.34 -23.84 8.68
C VAL A 93 4.28 -25.17 7.91
N PRO A 94 5.01 -26.23 8.32
CA PRO A 94 4.98 -27.53 7.62
C PRO A 94 3.60 -28.19 7.70
N ALA A 95 2.84 -27.84 8.76
CA ALA A 95 1.45 -28.23 8.90
C ALA A 95 0.49 -27.46 7.97
N LEU A 96 0.99 -26.51 7.20
CA LEU A 96 0.35 -25.78 6.09
C LEU A 96 0.32 -26.59 4.79
N HIS A 97 1.50 -27.10 4.42
CA HIS A 97 1.83 -27.53 3.06
C HIS A 97 2.20 -29.03 3.01
N PHE A 98 1.30 -29.91 3.47
CA PHE A 98 1.56 -31.34 3.66
C PHE A 98 1.72 -32.21 2.39
N TRP A 99 2.29 -31.70 1.29
CA TRP A 99 2.52 -32.48 0.08
C TRP A 99 4.02 -32.58 -0.24
#